data_AF-A0A5C8VK49-F1
#
_entry.id   AF-A0A5C8VK49-F1
#
_cell.length_a   1.000
_cell.length_b   1.000
_cell.length_c   1.000
_cell.angle_alpha   90.00
_cell.angle_beta   90.00
_cell.angle_gamma   90.00
#
_symmetry.space_group_name_H-M   'P 1'
#
loop_
_entity.id
_entity.type
_entity.pdbx_description
1 polymer ?
#
loop_
_entity_poly.entity_id
_entity_poly.type
_entity_poly.pdbx_seq_one_letter_code
_entity_poly.pdbx_strand_id
1 'polypeptide(L)'
;MSARTAIEILDSLFDLFKQMGSGIALDLHWLEIARRLQLVRAEVVWSADLAFVAAKLKAHAAHYATTYQPDAGSEWIRRANADKLDKVVEHYSILRAHLEQQLPAA
;
A
#
# COMPACT_ATOMS: atom_id res chain seq x y z
N MET A 1 3.91 19.25 7.69
CA MET A 1 3.46 19.28 6.29
C MET A 1 4.67 19.33 5.38
N SER A 2 5.07 18.17 4.88
CA SER A 2 6.20 17.96 3.98
C SER A 2 5.88 16.79 3.05
N ALA A 3 5.82 17.03 1.74
CA ALA A 3 5.64 15.97 0.74
C ALA A 3 6.75 14.91 0.83
N ARG A 4 7.96 15.32 1.19
CA ARG A 4 9.09 14.40 1.43
C ARG A 4 8.83 13.47 2.61
N THR A 5 8.36 14.00 3.74
CA THR A 5 8.03 13.18 4.92
C THR A 5 6.87 12.23 4.62
N ALA A 6 5.89 12.68 3.84
CA ALA A 6 4.80 11.82 3.38
C ALA A 6 5.28 10.66 2.51
N ILE A 7 6.24 10.90 1.61
CA ILE A 7 6.89 9.86 0.80
C ILE A 7 7.67 8.90 1.70
N GLU A 8 8.44 9.40 2.68
CA GLU A 8 9.17 8.53 3.62
C GLU A 8 8.22 7.62 4.43
N ILE A 9 7.10 8.17 4.90
CA ILE A 9 6.04 7.39 5.57
C ILE A 9 5.43 6.36 4.61
N LEU A 10 5.13 6.75 3.38
CA LEU A 10 4.58 5.86 2.37
C LEU A 10 5.58 4.74 2.01
N ASP A 11 6.84 5.07 1.75
CA ASP A 11 7.90 4.13 1.36
C ASP A 11 8.16 3.09 2.47
N SER A 12 7.94 3.46 3.74
CA SER A 12 8.02 2.49 4.85
C SER A 12 7.01 1.34 4.70
N LEU A 13 5.89 1.53 3.97
CA LEU A 13 4.88 0.50 3.73
C LEU A 13 5.37 -0.64 2.84
N PHE A 14 6.44 -0.42 2.07
CA PHE A 14 6.93 -1.43 1.14
C PHE A 14 7.38 -2.73 1.85
N ASP A 15 7.95 -2.61 3.05
CA ASP A 15 8.32 -3.77 3.85
C ASP A 15 7.10 -4.56 4.36
N LEU A 16 5.94 -3.90 4.52
CA LEU A 16 4.70 -4.60 4.84
C LEU A 16 4.20 -5.43 3.66
N PHE A 17 4.35 -4.97 2.43
CA PHE A 17 3.93 -5.75 1.26
C PHE A 17 4.71 -7.06 1.13
N LYS A 18 6.01 -7.04 1.44
CA LYS A 18 6.83 -8.27 1.49
C LYS A 18 6.33 -9.25 2.55
N GLN A 19 5.98 -8.75 3.74
CA GLN A 19 5.46 -9.58 4.83
C GLN A 19 4.04 -10.07 4.56
N MET A 20 3.22 -9.25 3.89
CA MET A 20 1.92 -9.70 3.39
C MET A 20 2.07 -10.81 2.36
N GLY A 21 3.04 -10.71 1.46
CA GLY A 21 3.38 -11.75 0.48
C GLY A 21 3.67 -13.13 1.10
N SER A 22 4.22 -13.16 2.32
CA SER A 22 4.46 -14.41 3.05
C SER A 22 3.26 -14.92 3.85
N GLY A 23 2.14 -14.18 3.87
CA GLY A 23 0.92 -14.55 4.60
C GLY A 23 0.96 -14.32 6.10
N ILE A 24 2.03 -13.71 6.62
CA ILE A 24 2.21 -13.50 8.06
C ILE A 24 1.40 -12.27 8.50
N ALA A 25 0.69 -12.37 9.62
CA ALA A 25 0.06 -11.24 10.31
C ALA A 25 -0.76 -10.29 9.40
N LEU A 26 -1.45 -10.83 8.41
CA LEU A 26 -2.11 -10.06 7.34
C LEU A 26 -3.04 -8.96 7.85
N ASP A 27 -3.85 -9.26 8.87
CA ASP A 27 -4.76 -8.30 9.48
C ASP A 27 -4.02 -7.13 10.13
N LEU A 28 -2.88 -7.40 10.78
CA LEU A 28 -2.05 -6.38 11.41
C LEU A 28 -1.38 -5.49 10.34
N HIS A 29 -0.89 -6.09 9.26
CA HIS A 29 -0.28 -5.33 8.15
C HIS A 29 -1.29 -4.44 7.44
N TRP A 30 -2.50 -4.96 7.20
CA TRP A 30 -3.62 -4.17 6.70
C TRP A 30 -3.93 -2.95 7.57
N LEU A 31 -4.06 -3.14 8.89
CA LEU A 31 -4.32 -2.06 9.83
C LEU A 31 -3.19 -1.02 9.84
N GLU A 32 -1.95 -1.49 9.76
CA GLU A 32 -0.79 -0.61 9.71
C GLU A 32 -0.74 0.19 8.40
N ILE A 33 -1.10 -0.40 7.24
CA ILE A 33 -1.28 0.35 5.99
C ILE A 33 -2.29 1.48 6.17
N ALA A 34 -3.46 1.19 6.75
CA ALA A 34 -4.48 2.20 7.00
C ALA A 34 -3.98 3.31 7.93
N ARG A 35 -3.20 2.96 8.96
CA ARG A 35 -2.61 3.93 9.90
C ARG A 35 -1.61 4.84 9.20
N ARG A 36 -0.68 4.31 8.42
CA ARG A 36 0.34 5.14 7.75
C ARG A 36 -0.28 6.03 6.67
N LEU A 37 -1.33 5.57 5.98
CA LEU A 37 -2.09 6.45 5.07
C LEU A 37 -2.72 7.66 5.78
N GLN A 38 -3.13 7.53 7.05
CA GLN A 38 -3.58 8.70 7.84
C GLN A 38 -2.41 9.65 8.13
N LEU A 39 -1.22 9.12 8.40
CA LEU A 39 -0.02 9.94 8.62
C LEU A 39 0.39 10.67 7.34
N VAL A 40 0.40 9.99 6.19
CA VAL A 40 0.64 10.62 4.87
C VAL A 40 -0.34 11.77 4.64
N ARG A 41 -1.63 11.55 4.93
CA ARG A 41 -2.68 12.56 4.81
C ARG A 41 -2.42 13.81 5.66
N ALA A 42 -1.83 13.66 6.84
CA ALA A 42 -1.49 14.79 7.71
C ALA A 42 -0.32 15.62 7.17
N GLU A 43 0.50 15.07 6.27
CA GLU A 43 1.73 15.71 5.80
C GLU A 43 1.59 16.46 4.47
N VAL A 44 0.52 16.27 3.71
CA VAL A 44 0.39 16.84 2.35
C VAL A 44 -0.93 17.54 2.11
N VAL A 45 -1.00 18.29 1.01
CA VAL A 45 -2.28 18.80 0.51
C VAL A 45 -3.07 17.60 -0.01
N TRP A 46 -4.10 17.22 0.74
CA TRP A 46 -4.88 16.02 0.47
C TRP A 46 -5.97 16.27 -0.58
N SER A 47 -5.66 16.00 -1.84
CA SER A 47 -6.60 16.13 -2.95
C SER A 47 -7.62 15.00 -3.01
N ALA A 48 -8.68 15.18 -3.81
CA ALA A 48 -9.65 14.12 -4.09
C ALA A 48 -9.01 12.91 -4.77
N ASP A 49 -8.05 13.14 -5.68
CA ASP A 49 -7.33 12.07 -6.38
C ASP A 49 -6.48 11.25 -5.41
N LEU A 50 -5.74 11.91 -4.50
CA LEU A 50 -4.98 11.24 -3.43
C LEU A 50 -5.90 10.42 -2.54
N ALA A 51 -7.05 10.99 -2.14
CA ALA A 51 -8.04 10.29 -1.33
C ALA A 51 -8.58 9.03 -2.05
N PHE A 52 -8.86 9.13 -3.34
CA PHE A 52 -9.36 8.03 -4.16
C PHE A 52 -8.33 6.91 -4.30
N VAL A 53 -7.08 7.24 -4.63
CA VAL A 53 -6.01 6.26 -4.77
C VAL A 53 -5.69 5.59 -3.42
N ALA A 54 -5.62 6.37 -2.34
CA ALA A 54 -5.43 5.83 -1.00
C ALA A 54 -6.56 4.89 -0.57
N ALA A 55 -7.81 5.21 -0.92
CA ALA A 55 -8.96 4.33 -0.67
C ALA A 55 -8.86 3.01 -1.45
N LYS A 56 -8.41 3.04 -2.71
CA LYS A 56 -8.17 1.82 -3.50
C LYS A 56 -7.01 0.99 -2.95
N LEU A 57 -5.88 1.60 -2.62
CA LEU A 57 -4.74 0.92 -1.99
C LEU A 57 -5.23 0.18 -0.73
N LYS A 58 -5.99 0.89 0.11
CA LYS A 58 -6.60 0.35 1.31
C LYS A 58 -7.52 -0.84 0.95
N ALA A 59 -8.47 -0.68 0.04
CA ALA A 59 -9.39 -1.76 -0.34
C ALA A 59 -8.67 -3.01 -0.89
N HIS A 60 -7.64 -2.84 -1.72
CA HIS A 60 -6.86 -3.96 -2.25
C HIS A 60 -6.04 -4.66 -1.17
N ALA A 61 -5.47 -3.94 -0.21
CA ALA A 61 -4.76 -4.55 0.93
C ALA A 61 -5.70 -5.40 1.80
N ALA A 62 -6.90 -4.91 2.09
CA ALA A 62 -7.92 -5.69 2.81
C ALA A 62 -8.41 -6.91 2.01
N HIS A 63 -8.62 -6.74 0.70
CA HIS A 63 -8.99 -7.84 -0.17
C HIS A 63 -7.91 -8.93 -0.24
N TYR A 64 -6.64 -8.53 -0.31
CA TYR A 64 -5.52 -9.46 -0.24
C TYR A 64 -5.53 -10.22 1.09
N ALA A 65 -5.60 -9.52 2.22
CA ALA A 65 -5.60 -10.14 3.54
C ALA A 65 -6.75 -11.15 3.72
N THR A 66 -7.95 -10.82 3.26
CA THR A 66 -9.16 -11.65 3.40
C THR A 66 -9.23 -12.83 2.43
N THR A 67 -8.54 -12.76 1.29
CA THR A 67 -8.57 -13.80 0.25
C THR A 67 -7.23 -14.50 0.07
N TYR A 68 -6.27 -14.24 0.95
CA TYR A 68 -4.99 -14.93 0.97
C TYR A 68 -5.22 -16.42 1.21
N GLN A 69 -4.49 -17.23 0.46
CA GLN A 69 -4.49 -18.67 0.65
C GLN A 69 -3.04 -19.14 0.81
N PRO A 70 -2.70 -19.90 1.87
CA PRO A 70 -1.38 -20.51 1.98
C PRO A 70 -1.09 -21.37 0.75
N ASP A 71 0.10 -21.21 0.16
CA ASP A 71 0.41 -21.87 -1.12
C ASP A 71 0.59 -23.39 -0.98
N ALA A 72 1.04 -23.88 0.18
CA ALA A 72 1.33 -25.29 0.46
C ALA A 72 2.13 -26.00 -0.66
N GLY A 73 3.02 -25.25 -1.35
CA GLY A 73 3.80 -25.73 -2.49
C GLY A 73 3.10 -25.66 -3.86
N SER A 74 1.86 -25.17 -3.92
CA SER A 74 1.11 -24.93 -5.16
C SER A 74 1.56 -23.64 -5.84
N GLU A 75 2.18 -23.80 -7.01
CA GLU A 75 2.58 -22.68 -7.86
C GLU A 75 1.38 -21.85 -8.35
N TRP A 76 0.22 -22.48 -8.55
CA TRP A 76 -1.01 -21.76 -8.93
C TRP A 76 -1.47 -20.80 -7.83
N ILE A 77 -1.49 -21.25 -6.56
CA ILE A 77 -1.87 -20.41 -5.42
C ILE A 77 -0.85 -19.28 -5.25
N ARG A 78 0.44 -19.59 -5.38
CA ARG A 78 1.51 -18.59 -5.30
C ARG A 78 1.32 -17.47 -6.32
N ARG A 79 1.05 -17.81 -7.58
CA ARG A 79 0.77 -16.82 -8.63
C ARG A 79 -0.49 -16.01 -8.35
N ALA A 80 -1.58 -16.68 -7.95
CA ALA A 80 -2.82 -15.99 -7.61
C ALA A 80 -2.66 -14.99 -6.45
N ASN A 81 -1.85 -15.32 -5.44
CA ASN A 81 -1.50 -14.38 -4.37
C ASN A 81 -0.61 -13.25 -4.90
N ALA A 82 0.40 -13.54 -5.71
CA ALA A 82 1.26 -12.53 -6.32
C ALA A 82 0.45 -11.52 -7.13
N ASP A 83 -0.46 -11.97 -8.00
CA ASP A 83 -1.32 -11.11 -8.82
C ASP A 83 -2.18 -10.16 -7.96
N LYS A 84 -2.70 -10.64 -6.83
CA LYS A 84 -3.46 -9.82 -5.88
C LYS A 84 -2.56 -8.81 -5.17
N LEU A 85 -1.35 -9.21 -4.78
CA LEU A 85 -0.38 -8.32 -4.14
C LEU A 85 0.10 -7.24 -5.11
N ASP A 86 0.30 -7.58 -6.38
CA ASP A 86 0.67 -6.63 -7.43
C ASP A 86 -0.36 -5.50 -7.57
N LYS A 87 -1.65 -5.78 -7.36
CA LYS A 87 -2.68 -4.73 -7.31
C LYS A 87 -2.54 -3.79 -6.12
N VAL A 88 -2.02 -4.26 -4.98
CA VAL A 88 -1.69 -3.39 -3.84
C VAL A 88 -0.50 -2.50 -4.22
N VAL A 89 0.56 -3.09 -4.81
CA VAL A 89 1.78 -2.39 -5.23
C VAL A 89 1.51 -1.36 -6.32
N GLU A 90 0.60 -1.65 -7.26
CA GLU A 90 0.15 -0.72 -8.31
C GLU A 90 -0.40 0.58 -7.70
N HIS A 91 -1.36 0.47 -6.77
CA HIS A 91 -1.98 1.64 -6.14
C HIS A 91 -1.02 2.39 -5.22
N TYR A 92 -0.10 1.68 -4.57
CA TYR A 92 1.01 2.30 -3.86
C TYR A 92 1.86 3.16 -4.79
N SER A 93 2.21 2.65 -5.97
CA SER A 93 3.06 3.33 -6.94
C SER A 93 2.40 4.58 -7.50
N ILE A 94 1.10 4.50 -7.80
CA ILE A 94 0.29 5.65 -8.23
C ILE A 94 0.22 6.71 -7.11
N LEU A 95 -0.03 6.28 -5.86
CA LEU A 95 -0.08 7.20 -4.73
C LEU A 95 1.26 7.93 -4.54
N ARG A 96 2.36 7.19 -4.63
CA ARG A 96 3.72 7.73 -4.53
C ARG A 96 4.00 8.76 -5.62
N ALA A 97 3.65 8.47 -6.87
CA ALA A 97 3.81 9.40 -7.98
C ALA A 97 3.03 10.71 -7.77
N HIS A 98 1.82 10.66 -7.20
CA HIS A 98 1.06 11.86 -6.84
C HIS A 98 1.71 12.67 -5.71
N LEU A 99 2.35 12.01 -4.73
CA LEU A 99 3.10 12.72 -3.69
C LEU A 99 4.37 13.37 -4.25
N GLU A 100 5.05 12.71 -5.19
CA GLU A 100 6.24 13.25 -5.86
C GLU A 100 5.93 14.52 -6.67
N GLN A 101 4.74 14.62 -7.27
CA GLN A 101 4.28 15.84 -7.94
C GLN A 101 4.14 17.04 -6.99
N GLN A 102 4.04 16.82 -5.68
CA GLN A 102 3.99 17.89 -4.68
C GLN A 102 5.36 18.29 -4.13
N LEU A 103 6.44 17.64 -4.57
CA LEU A 103 7.78 18.09 -4.22
C LEU A 103 8.08 19.41 -4.95
N PRO A 104 8.74 20.38 -4.28
CA PRO A 104 9.19 21.59 -4.95
C PRO A 104 10.15 21.22 -6.09
N ALA A 105 10.05 21.95 -7.21
CA ALA A 105 11.03 21.85 -8.29
C ALA A 105 12.43 22.14 -7.73
N ALA A 106 13.37 21.24 -8.00
CA ALA A 106 14.76 21.34 -7.56
C ALA A 106 15.49 22.52 -8.20
#